data_AF-A0A1G8E1V5-F1
#
_entry.id   AF-A0A1G8E1V5-F1
#
_cell.length_a   1.000
_cell.length_b   1.000
_cell.length_c   1.000
_cell.angle_alpha   90.00
_cell.angle_beta   90.00
_cell.angle_gamma   90.00
#
_symmetry.space_group_name_H-M   'P 1'
#
loop_
_entity.id
_entity.type
_entity.pdbx_description
1 polymer ?
#
loop_
_entity_poly.entity_id
_entity_poly.type
_entity_poly.pdbx_seq_one_letter_code
_entity_poly.pdbx_strand_id
1 'polypeptide(L)' 'MEKKNQLLSLLESEDVIETIEKLKQELLHFLNFDELTSEILHRLINRIEVKEDGTPIIHYRFAAPKIK' A
#
# COMPACT_ATOMS: atom_id res chain seq x y z
N MET A 1 17.80 -29.54 12.22
CA MET A 1 17.55 -28.78 13.46
C MET A 1 18.47 -27.56 13.52
N GLU A 2 19.79 -27.72 13.36
CA GLU A 2 20.76 -26.60 13.37
C GLU A 2 20.47 -25.45 12.40
N LYS A 3 20.19 -25.74 11.12
CA LYS A 3 19.89 -24.68 10.13
C LYS A 3 18.67 -23.81 10.50
N LYS A 4 17.65 -24.40 11.15
CA LYS A 4 16.45 -23.67 11.58
C LYS A 4 16.79 -22.74 12.74
N ASN A 5 17.62 -23.21 13.67
CA ASN A 5 18.05 -22.43 14.83
C ASN A 5 19.01 -21.29 14.44
N GLN A 6 19.88 -21.50 13.45
CA GLN A 6 20.73 -20.45 12.89
C GLN A 6 19.93 -19.36 12.14
N LEU A 7 18.87 -19.76 11.44
CA LEU A 7 17.95 -18.83 10.79
C LEU A 7 17.18 -17.99 11.81
N LEU A 8 16.72 -18.63 12.90
CA LEU A 8 16.08 -17.93 14.02
C LEU A 8 17.03 -16.92 14.66
N SER A 9 18.28 -17.29 14.93
CA SER A 9 19.26 -16.35 15.52
C SER A 9 19.62 -15.19 14.59
N LEU A 10 19.58 -15.38 13.27
CA LEU A 10 19.77 -14.31 12.29
C LEU A 10 18.57 -13.36 12.23
N LEU A 11 17.35 -13.89 12.34
CA LEU A 11 16.12 -13.09 12.39
C LEU A 11 15.93 -12.36 13.72
N GLU A 12 16.49 -12.90 14.81
CA GLU A 12 16.51 -12.30 16.15
C GLU A 12 17.68 -11.34 16.36
N SER A 13 18.55 -11.15 15.37
CA SER A 13 19.58 -10.13 15.47
C SER A 13 18.94 -8.74 15.57
N GLU A 14 19.38 -7.95 16.54
CA GLU A 14 18.85 -6.61 16.85
C GLU A 14 18.72 -5.74 15.58
N ASP A 15 19.69 -5.84 14.67
CA ASP A 15 19.74 -5.13 13.40
C ASP A 15 18.55 -5.46 12.47
N VAL A 16 18.11 -6.72 12.42
CA VAL A 16 16.99 -7.15 11.56
C VAL A 16 15.67 -6.63 12.11
N ILE A 17 15.50 -6.67 13.43
CA ILE A 17 14.30 -6.15 14.10
C ILE A 17 14.20 -4.64 13.88
N GLU A 18 15.29 -3.91 14.07
CA GLU A 18 15.33 -2.46 13.84
C GLU A 18 15.04 -2.11 12.38
N THR A 19 15.56 -2.89 11.43
CA THR A 19 15.31 -2.69 9.99
C THR A 19 13.83 -2.91 9.64
N ILE A 20 13.19 -3.94 10.22
CA ILE A 20 11.77 -4.22 10.01
C ILE A 20 10.90 -3.10 10.61
N GLU A 21 11.26 -2.58 11.78
CA GLU A 21 10.55 -1.47 12.40
C GLU A 21 10.65 -0.18 11.58
N LYS A 22 11.83 0.15 11.05
CA LYS A 22 12.02 1.28 10.13
C LYS A 22 11.17 1.12 8.88
N LEU A 23 11.21 -0.06 8.23
CA LEU A 23 10.41 -0.35 7.05
C LEU A 23 8.90 -0.20 7.33
N LYS A 24 8.43 -0.69 8.49
CA LYS A 24 7.04 -0.55 8.91
C LYS A 24 6.65 0.92 9.08
N GLN A 25 7.49 1.74 9.68
CA GLN A 25 7.22 3.18 9.85
C GLN A 25 7.19 3.92 8.52
N GLU A 26 8.12 3.62 7.60
CA GLU A 26 8.11 4.18 6.25
C GLU A 26 6.86 3.78 5.47
N LEU A 27 6.43 2.52 5.58
CA LEU A 27 5.18 2.05 4.97
C LEU A 27 3.97 2.73 5.58
N LEU A 28 3.92 2.91 6.91
CA LEU A 28 2.83 3.63 7.56
C LEU A 28 2.80 5.11 7.16
N HIS A 29 3.96 5.75 7.02
CA HIS A 29 4.05 7.11 6.49
C HIS A 29 3.56 7.18 5.04
N PHE A 30 3.94 6.21 4.20
CA PHE A 30 3.47 6.12 2.82
C PHE A 30 1.96 5.83 2.70
N LEU A 31 1.41 5.05 3.64
CA LEU A 31 0.00 4.69 3.72
C LEU A 31 -0.86 5.74 4.44
N ASN A 32 -0.27 6.65 5.21
CA ASN A 32 -0.94 7.86 5.68
C ASN A 32 -1.11 8.80 4.47
N PHE A 33 -2.15 8.51 3.70
CA PHE A 33 -2.59 9.26 2.53
C PHE A 33 -3.26 10.58 2.95
N ASP A 34 -2.55 11.41 3.71
CA ASP A 34 -3.06 12.74 4.11
C ASP A 34 -3.17 13.68 2.89
N GLU A 35 -2.44 13.40 1.81
CA GLU A 35 -2.57 14.09 0.53
C GLU A 35 -2.89 13.13 -0.62
N LEU A 36 -3.95 13.48 -1.37
CA LEU A 36 -4.32 12.80 -2.60
C LEU A 36 -3.41 13.28 -3.75
N THR A 37 -2.29 12.61 -3.96
CA THR A 37 -1.42 12.88 -5.11
C THR A 37 -1.95 12.22 -6.40
N SER A 38 -1.56 12.75 -7.57
CA SER A 38 -1.95 12.17 -8.87
C SER A 38 -1.50 10.71 -9.02
N GLU A 39 -0.33 10.34 -8.49
CA GLU A 39 0.12 8.95 -8.50
C GLU A 39 -0.76 8.02 -7.66
N ILE A 40 -1.22 8.48 -6.50
CA ILE A 40 -2.15 7.73 -5.64
C ILE A 40 -3.49 7.61 -6.37
N LEU A 41 -3.98 8.69 -6.97
CA LEU A 41 -5.22 8.67 -7.75
C LEU A 41 -5.16 7.62 -8.87
N HIS A 42 -4.06 7.54 -9.63
CA HIS A 42 -3.87 6.51 -10.66
C HIS A 42 -3.83 5.08 -10.09
N ARG A 43 -3.30 4.88 -8.88
CA ARG A 43 -3.34 3.59 -8.18
C ARG A 43 -4.73 3.21 -7.68
N LEU A 44 -5.58 4.20 -7.40
CA LEU A 44 -6.94 4.00 -6.93
C LEU A 44 -7.93 3.76 -8.07
N ILE A 45 -7.62 4.24 -9.28
CA ILE A 45 -8.42 4.05 -10.48
C ILE A 45 -8.11 2.68 -11.10
N ASN A 46 -9.16 1.96 -11.50
CA ASN A 46 -9.09 0.72 -12.27
C ASN A 46 -9.08 1.02 -13.78
N ARG A 47 -10.06 1.80 -14.24
CA ARG A 47 -10.18 2.24 -15.63
C ARG A 47 -10.98 3.53 -15.74
N ILE A 48 -10.80 4.24 -16.85
CA ILE A 48 -11.59 5.41 -17.23
C ILE A 48 -12.27 5.08 -18.55
N GLU A 49 -13.59 5.17 -18.59
CA GLU A 49 -14.38 5.07 -19.82
C GLU A 49 -14.82 6.46 -20.25
N VAL A 50 -14.71 6.76 -21.53
CA VAL A 50 -15.20 8.05 -22.09
C VAL A 50 -16.37 7.74 -22.99
N LYS A 51 -17.53 8.32 -22.68
CA LYS A 51 -18.74 8.17 -23.48
C LYS A 51 -18.64 8.96 -24.80
N GLU A 52 -19.56 8.68 -25.72
CA GLU A 52 -19.68 9.42 -26.99
C GLU A 52 -19.92 10.93 -26.80
N ASP A 53 -20.52 11.32 -25.67
CA ASP A 53 -20.75 12.72 -25.27
C ASP A 53 -19.53 13.39 -24.62
N GLY A 54 -18.40 12.67 -24.50
CA GLY A 54 -17.18 13.14 -23.86
C GLY A 54 -17.17 13.03 -22.33
N THR A 55 -18.25 12.55 -21.70
CA THR A 55 -18.32 12.41 -20.24
C THR A 55 -17.44 11.25 -19.76
N PRO A 56 -16.53 11.47 -18.80
CA PRO A 56 -15.72 10.40 -18.23
C PRO A 56 -16.50 9.63 -17.13
N ILE A 57 -16.42 8.30 -17.15
CA ILE A 57 -16.80 7.41 -16.06
C ILE A 57 -15.53 6.83 -15.45
N ILE A 58 -15.28 7.14 -14.18
CA ILE A 58 -14.12 6.65 -13.44
C ILE A 58 -14.53 5.42 -12.62
N HIS A 59 -13.90 4.28 -12.90
CA HIS A 59 -14.06 3.06 -12.13
C HIS A 59 -12.96 2.96 -11.08
N TYR A 60 -13.32 3.00 -9.80
CA TYR A 60 -12.39 2.87 -8.69
C TYR A 60 -12.17 1.39 -8.32
N ARG A 61 -11.01 1.07 -7.73
CA ARG A 61 -10.68 -0.28 -7.23
C ARG A 61 -11.31 -0.61 -5.88
N PHE A 62 -11.96 0.35 -5.25
CA PHE A 62 -12.67 0.19 -3.98
C PHE A 62 -14.18 0.32 -4.19
N ALA A 63 -14.96 -0.34 -3.33
CA ALA A 63 -16.40 -0.19 -3.34
C ALA A 63 -16.79 1.23 -2.95
N ALA A 64 -17.82 1.78 -3.58
CA ALA A 64 -18.37 3.06 -3.19
C ALA A 64 -18.70 3.04 -1.69
N PRO A 65 -18.32 4.09 -0.93
CA PRO A 65 -18.63 4.15 0.49
C PRO A 65 -20.15 4.03 0.65
N LYS A 66 -20.59 3.05 1.44
CA LYS A 66 -21.98 2.95 1.87
C LYS A 66 -22.18 4.05 2.91
N ILE A 67 -22.71 5.20 2.49
CA ILE A 67 -23.17 6.23 3.42
C ILE A 67 -24.30 5.57 4.23
N LYS A 68 -24.08 5.41 5.54
CA LYS A 68 -25.11 4.98 6.50
C LYS A 68 -25.85 6.20 7.02
#